data_AF-A0A934HSC0-F1
#
_entry.id   AF-A0A934HSC0-F1
#
_cell.length_a   1.000
_cell.length_b   1.000
_cell.length_c   1.000
_cell.angle_alpha   90.00
_cell.angle_beta   90.00
_cell.angle_gamma   90.00
#
_symmetry.space_group_name_H-M   'P 1'
#
loop_
_entity.id
_entity.type
_entity.pdbx_description
1 polymer ?
#
loop_
_entity_poly.entity_id
_entity_poly.type
_entity_poly.pdbx_seq_one_letter_code
_entity_poly.pdbx_strand_id
1 'polypeptide(L)'
;MKKYENRINSLKKKRLSLDDLYEAISNGDTAQMKKFKTVNYDDFYDIVKYLEKEKILVPRDKKVNTNPFKPLSLSYERIVDDKEQLTEEEKLFVHNLHSSIYKYSYQRNVDALRKDREMLIKLDKFLREKDFKEWLSVKERSQSVFNDEKLLQDSGIMRRTKLSYEDLRCMQNPSPLLCFPAPSFYSKKERKILIIENLDTYWTFHKVIMSEGLIPAIDMIIFGGGYGITNKDYDFSFYGINAEDIILYFGDLDSEGLLIYLNFKEKFNQLNINLCLPCYEFLIDIGIKQGFRKMPNQNTVDYRVLQTDIQELNDEKKNIFNKVLKEKLFIPQEALNIEVLRGNKQLWIM
;
A
#
# COMPACT_ATOMS: atom_id res chain seq x y z
N MET A 1 -16.71 38.04 28.27
CA MET A 1 -16.25 37.02 27.30
C MET A 1 -17.15 35.78 27.22
N LYS A 2 -17.60 35.20 28.34
CA LYS A 2 -18.46 33.98 28.41
C LYS A 2 -19.68 33.92 27.47
N LYS A 3 -20.34 35.05 27.19
CA LYS A 3 -21.44 35.11 26.20
C LYS A 3 -21.02 34.73 24.77
N TYR A 4 -19.77 34.99 24.38
CA TYR A 4 -19.25 34.67 23.05
C TYR A 4 -18.87 33.19 22.94
N GLU A 5 -18.37 32.58 24.02
CA GLU A 5 -18.14 31.13 24.10
C GLU A 5 -19.44 30.36 23.83
N ASN A 6 -20.52 30.73 24.51
CA ASN A 6 -21.83 30.10 24.33
C ASN A 6 -22.33 30.25 22.89
N ARG A 7 -22.14 31.43 22.27
CA ARG A 7 -22.53 31.66 20.86
C ARG A 7 -21.74 30.77 19.92
N ILE A 8 -20.41 30.71 20.05
CA ILE A 8 -19.56 29.84 19.23
C ILE A 8 -19.90 28.36 19.44
N ASN A 9 -20.09 27.93 20.69
CA ASN A 9 -20.41 26.54 21.02
C ASN A 9 -21.78 26.09 20.54
N SER A 10 -22.74 27.02 20.40
CA SER A 10 -24.08 26.72 19.84
C SER A 10 -24.09 26.51 18.31
N LEU A 11 -23.00 26.81 17.61
CA LEU A 11 -22.93 26.67 16.16
C LEU A 11 -22.85 25.19 15.75
N LYS A 12 -23.75 24.77 14.86
CA LYS A 12 -23.72 23.43 14.24
C LYS A 12 -22.49 23.22 13.34
N LYS A 13 -21.92 24.29 12.78
CA LYS A 13 -20.74 24.22 11.91
C LYS A 13 -19.46 23.99 12.73
N LYS A 14 -18.69 22.97 12.36
CA LYS A 14 -17.35 22.72 12.92
C LYS A 14 -16.27 23.63 12.32
N ARG A 15 -16.43 24.02 11.05
CA ARG A 15 -15.53 24.94 10.34
C ARG A 15 -16.19 26.29 10.17
N LEU A 16 -15.46 27.34 10.51
CA LEU A 16 -15.93 28.72 10.51
C LEU A 16 -14.97 29.56 9.68
N SER A 17 -15.52 30.33 8.74
CA SER A 17 -14.81 31.45 8.12
C SER A 17 -14.73 32.64 9.09
N LEU A 18 -13.87 33.61 8.78
CA LEU A 18 -13.84 34.86 9.54
C LEU A 18 -15.19 35.60 9.49
N ASP A 19 -15.95 35.48 8.41
CA ASP A 19 -17.30 36.03 8.29
C ASP A 19 -18.31 35.30 9.18
N ASP A 20 -18.23 33.97 9.29
CA ASP A 20 -19.05 33.20 10.24
C ASP A 20 -18.77 33.66 11.70
N LEU A 21 -17.52 34.02 12.02
CA LEU A 21 -17.17 34.57 13.34
C LEU A 21 -17.74 35.97 13.57
N TYR A 22 -17.70 36.85 12.56
CA TYR A 22 -18.36 38.16 12.66
C TYR A 22 -19.85 38.01 12.92
N GLU A 23 -20.51 37.10 12.21
CA GLU A 23 -21.94 36.81 12.37
C GLU A 23 -22.24 36.26 13.77
N ALA A 24 -21.50 35.23 14.21
CA ALA A 24 -21.70 34.58 15.49
C ALA A 24 -21.42 35.50 16.69
N ILE A 25 -20.33 36.28 16.65
CA ILE A 25 -19.96 37.21 17.73
C ILE A 25 -20.95 38.38 17.81
N SER A 26 -21.43 38.86 16.66
CA SER A 26 -22.46 39.90 16.57
C SER A 26 -23.88 39.39 16.85
N ASN A 27 -24.08 38.07 16.98
CA ASN A 27 -25.39 37.45 17.14
C ASN A 27 -26.34 37.78 15.97
N GLY A 28 -25.81 37.84 14.75
CA GLY A 28 -26.55 38.19 13.54
C GLY A 28 -26.90 39.67 13.36
N ASP A 29 -26.49 40.56 14.28
CA ASP A 29 -26.70 42.00 14.14
C ASP A 29 -25.76 42.60 13.07
N THR A 30 -26.34 42.97 11.93
CA THR A 30 -25.62 43.51 10.76
C THR A 30 -24.96 44.87 11.03
N ALA A 31 -25.55 45.70 11.89
CA ALA A 31 -24.96 46.99 12.28
C ALA A 31 -23.74 46.76 13.17
N GLN A 32 -23.81 45.79 14.09
CA GLN A 32 -22.69 45.40 14.94
C GLN A 32 -21.56 44.74 14.14
N MET A 33 -21.87 43.88 13.16
CA MET A 33 -20.88 43.31 12.24
C MET A 33 -20.12 44.40 11.49
N LYS A 34 -20.83 45.42 10.97
CA LYS A 34 -20.20 46.54 10.27
C LYS A 34 -19.29 47.36 11.18
N LYS A 35 -19.67 47.55 12.45
CA LYS A 35 -18.81 48.19 13.45
C LYS A 35 -17.55 47.39 13.73
N PHE A 36 -17.65 46.07 13.93
CA PHE A 36 -16.49 45.20 14.14
C PHE A 36 -15.55 45.16 12.93
N LYS A 37 -16.05 45.33 11.71
CA LYS A 37 -15.21 45.43 10.50
C LYS A 37 -14.54 46.80 10.31
N THR A 38 -14.96 47.83 11.05
CA THR A 38 -14.50 49.21 10.84
C THR A 38 -14.00 49.85 12.12
N VAL A 39 -14.90 50.38 12.95
CA VAL A 39 -14.58 51.25 14.10
C VAL A 39 -14.18 50.44 15.35
N ASN A 40 -14.64 49.21 15.49
CA ASN A 40 -14.47 48.37 16.69
C ASN A 40 -13.71 47.07 16.38
N TYR A 41 -12.79 47.09 15.43
CA TYR A 41 -12.02 45.89 15.07
C TYR A 41 -11.18 45.35 16.25
N ASP A 42 -10.65 46.24 17.09
CA ASP A 42 -9.86 45.86 18.26
C ASP A 42 -10.66 45.00 19.24
N ASP A 43 -11.92 45.36 19.50
CA ASP A 43 -12.82 44.57 20.35
C ASP A 43 -13.07 43.17 19.77
N PHE A 44 -13.26 43.08 18.45
CA PHE A 44 -13.45 41.81 17.75
C PHE A 44 -12.19 40.94 17.82
N TYR A 45 -11.02 41.55 17.59
CA TYR A 45 -9.73 40.89 17.68
C TYR A 45 -9.50 40.29 19.07
N ASP A 46 -9.76 41.06 20.13
CA ASP A 46 -9.57 40.60 21.50
C ASP A 46 -10.51 39.44 21.86
N ILE A 47 -11.76 39.46 21.34
CA ILE A 47 -12.70 38.34 21.51
C ILE A 47 -12.19 37.08 20.80
N VAL A 48 -11.71 37.18 19.56
CA VAL A 48 -11.18 36.02 18.82
C VAL A 48 -9.93 35.46 19.49
N LYS A 49 -9.01 36.33 19.93
CA LYS A 49 -7.79 35.90 20.65
C LYS A 49 -8.09 35.27 22.00
N TYR A 50 -9.12 35.75 22.70
CA TYR A 50 -9.62 35.08 23.89
C TYR A 50 -10.13 33.66 23.57
N LEU A 51 -10.93 33.49 22.51
CA LEU A 51 -11.46 32.17 22.11
C LEU A 51 -10.36 31.20 21.64
N GLU A 52 -9.29 31.71 21.01
CA GLU A 52 -8.09 30.93 20.69
C GLU A 52 -7.36 30.48 21.98
N LYS A 53 -7.17 31.41 22.92
CA LYS A 53 -6.49 31.16 24.20
C LYS A 53 -7.22 30.10 25.03
N GLU A 54 -8.54 30.17 25.10
CA GLU A 54 -9.40 29.20 25.79
C GLU A 54 -9.61 27.89 25.00
N LYS A 55 -8.93 27.73 23.86
CA LYS A 55 -9.01 26.53 23.00
C LYS A 55 -10.44 26.18 22.56
N ILE A 56 -11.28 27.19 22.34
CA ILE A 56 -12.61 27.03 21.75
C ILE A 56 -12.51 27.08 20.22
N LEU A 57 -11.54 27.84 19.71
CA LEU A 57 -11.21 27.96 18.30
C LEU A 57 -9.72 27.66 18.06
N VAL A 58 -9.40 27.06 16.92
CA VAL A 58 -8.01 26.93 16.45
C VAL A 58 -7.92 27.46 15.02
N PRO A 59 -6.95 28.35 14.72
CA PRO A 59 -6.72 28.83 13.35
C PRO A 59 -6.22 27.67 12.47
N ARG A 60 -6.77 27.56 11.26
CA ARG A 60 -6.45 26.47 10.32
C ARG A 60 -5.49 26.89 9.23
N ASP A 61 -5.65 28.10 8.72
CA ASP A 61 -4.91 28.60 7.57
C ASP A 61 -3.84 29.60 7.99
N LYS A 62 -2.70 29.57 7.28
CA LYS A 62 -1.65 30.61 7.38
C LYS A 62 -2.08 31.94 6.73
N LYS A 63 -3.16 31.94 5.94
CA LYS A 63 -3.72 33.14 5.32
C LYS A 63 -4.48 33.97 6.37
N VAL A 64 -4.19 35.26 6.40
CA VAL A 64 -4.79 36.22 7.33
C VAL A 64 -5.57 37.29 6.59
N ASN A 65 -6.44 38.00 7.29
CA ASN A 65 -7.11 39.17 6.75
C ASN A 65 -6.14 40.34 6.49
N THR A 66 -6.62 41.35 5.77
CA THR A 66 -5.82 42.50 5.32
C THR A 66 -5.46 43.51 6.41
N ASN A 67 -5.75 43.22 7.69
CA ASN A 67 -5.39 44.11 8.79
C ASN A 67 -3.87 43.99 9.09
N PRO A 68 -3.08 45.05 8.89
CA PRO A 68 -1.62 44.96 8.96
C PRO A 68 -1.06 44.91 10.39
N PHE A 69 -1.82 45.37 11.39
CA PHE A 69 -1.33 45.46 12.78
C PHE A 69 -1.86 44.32 13.66
N LYS A 70 -3.06 43.81 13.37
CA LYS A 70 -3.74 42.76 14.14
C LYS A 70 -4.37 41.72 13.20
N PRO A 71 -3.54 40.92 12.50
CA PRO A 71 -4.03 39.94 11.55
C PRO A 71 -4.73 38.76 12.26
N LEU A 72 -5.87 38.34 11.72
CA LEU A 72 -6.61 37.13 12.12
C LEU A 72 -6.64 36.13 10.96
N SER A 73 -6.60 34.82 11.27
CA SER A 73 -6.75 33.77 10.26
C SER A 73 -8.09 33.90 9.53
N LEU A 74 -8.15 33.52 8.26
CA LEU A 74 -9.39 33.52 7.48
C LEU A 74 -10.29 32.33 7.79
N SER A 75 -9.77 31.27 8.44
CA SER A 75 -10.52 30.06 8.77
C SER A 75 -10.13 29.49 10.14
N TYR A 76 -11.15 29.06 10.89
CA TYR A 76 -11.03 28.44 12.20
C TYR A 76 -11.76 27.10 12.26
N GLU A 77 -11.25 26.19 13.08
CA GLU A 77 -11.95 24.99 13.52
C GLU A 77 -12.44 25.18 14.96
N ARG A 78 -13.74 24.93 15.18
CA ARG A 78 -14.34 24.91 16.51
C ARG A 78 -13.95 23.61 17.20
N ILE A 79 -13.36 23.74 18.39
CA ILE A 79 -13.17 22.61 19.30
C ILE A 79 -14.50 22.39 20.00
N VAL A 80 -15.15 21.28 19.69
CA VAL A 80 -16.40 20.86 20.33
C VAL A 80 -16.05 19.81 21.36
N ASP A 81 -16.36 20.06 22.62
CA ASP A 81 -16.32 19.04 23.68
C ASP A 81 -17.60 18.16 23.67
N ASP A 82 -18.17 17.90 22.48
CA ASP A 82 -19.27 16.95 22.24
C ASP A 82 -18.69 15.54 22.02
N LYS A 83 -17.89 15.05 22.96
CA LYS A 83 -17.78 13.60 23.06
C LYS A 83 -19.00 13.17 23.85
N GLU A 84 -20.06 12.78 23.13
CA GLU A 84 -21.14 12.01 23.73
C GLU A 84 -20.51 10.98 24.66
N GLN A 85 -20.98 10.95 25.91
CA GLN A 85 -20.47 10.01 26.89
C GLN A 85 -21.21 8.69 26.73
N LEU A 86 -20.53 7.61 27.09
CA LEU A 86 -21.16 6.30 27.16
C LEU A 86 -22.31 6.33 28.17
N THR A 87 -23.46 5.78 27.79
CA THR A 87 -24.53 5.50 28.75
C THR A 87 -24.09 4.43 29.77
N GLU A 88 -24.78 4.30 30.90
CA GLU A 88 -24.48 3.23 31.86
C GLU A 88 -24.63 1.83 31.25
N GLU A 89 -25.59 1.65 30.33
CA GLU A 89 -25.75 0.40 29.58
C GLU A 89 -24.54 0.12 28.69
N GLU A 90 -24.05 1.13 27.96
CA GLU A 90 -22.88 1.00 27.09
C GLU A 90 -21.59 0.73 27.89
N LYS A 91 -21.44 1.37 29.06
CA LYS A 91 -20.33 1.09 29.98
C LYS A 91 -20.36 -0.36 30.47
N LEU A 92 -21.53 -0.84 30.88
CA LEU A 92 -21.73 -2.20 31.35
C LEU A 92 -21.47 -3.21 30.22
N PHE A 93 -21.96 -2.93 29.01
CA PHE A 93 -21.67 -3.74 27.82
C PHE A 93 -20.17 -3.87 27.58
N VAL A 94 -19.44 -2.75 27.51
CA VAL A 94 -17.97 -2.78 27.30
C VAL A 94 -17.26 -3.49 28.43
N HIS A 95 -17.69 -3.29 29.69
CA HIS A 95 -17.13 -3.97 30.84
C HIS A 95 -17.27 -5.50 30.75
N ASN A 96 -18.41 -5.98 30.25
CA ASN A 96 -18.73 -7.40 30.19
C ASN A 96 -18.11 -8.15 29.01
N LEU A 97 -17.56 -7.46 28.00
CA LEU A 97 -16.87 -8.09 26.87
C LEU A 97 -15.72 -9.02 27.34
N HIS A 98 -15.37 -10.01 26.51
CA HIS A 98 -14.31 -10.97 26.75
C HIS A 98 -12.99 -10.28 27.08
N SER A 99 -12.20 -10.85 28.00
CA SER A 99 -11.00 -10.21 28.53
C SER A 99 -9.92 -9.93 27.48
N SER A 100 -9.88 -10.71 26.40
CA SER A 100 -8.95 -10.47 25.28
C SER A 100 -9.28 -9.23 24.45
N ILE A 101 -10.53 -8.74 24.51
CA ILE A 101 -10.92 -7.53 23.78
C ILE A 101 -10.36 -6.31 24.51
N TYR A 102 -9.57 -5.49 23.81
CA TYR A 102 -9.05 -4.23 24.35
C TYR A 102 -10.17 -3.17 24.49
N LYS A 103 -10.77 -3.11 25.68
CA LYS A 103 -11.93 -2.27 26.00
C LYS A 103 -11.68 -0.76 25.95
N TYR A 104 -10.44 -0.33 26.20
CA TYR A 104 -10.12 1.09 26.35
C TYR A 104 -10.34 1.92 25.07
N SER A 105 -10.19 1.30 23.89
CA SER A 105 -10.47 1.97 22.62
C SER A 105 -11.93 2.42 22.52
N TYR A 106 -12.85 1.64 23.10
CA TYR A 106 -14.29 1.89 23.10
C TYR A 106 -14.75 2.76 24.27
N GLN A 107 -14.05 2.69 25.43
CA GLN A 107 -14.32 3.58 26.57
C GLN A 107 -14.12 5.07 26.25
N ARG A 108 -13.32 5.38 25.23
CA ARG A 108 -12.97 6.76 24.84
C ARG A 108 -13.56 7.20 23.50
N ASN A 109 -14.25 6.30 22.80
CA ASN A 109 -14.80 6.56 21.47
C ASN A 109 -16.18 5.91 21.34
N VAL A 110 -17.21 6.71 21.63
CA VAL A 110 -18.61 6.28 21.62
C VAL A 110 -19.08 5.94 20.21
N ASP A 111 -18.70 6.73 19.21
CA ASP A 111 -19.04 6.45 17.81
C ASP A 111 -18.49 5.09 17.35
N ALA A 112 -17.25 4.77 17.72
CA ALA A 112 -16.65 3.48 17.40
C ALA A 112 -17.38 2.34 18.11
N LEU A 113 -17.77 2.51 19.37
CA LEU A 113 -18.54 1.50 20.10
C LEU A 113 -19.88 1.23 19.42
N ARG A 114 -20.64 2.27 19.12
CA ARG A 114 -21.98 2.13 18.52
C ARG A 114 -21.91 1.54 17.13
N LYS A 115 -20.94 1.98 16.32
CA LYS A 115 -20.66 1.41 15.00
C LYS A 115 -20.30 -0.07 15.07
N ASP A 116 -19.49 -0.44 16.06
CA ASP A 116 -18.96 -1.80 16.17
C ASP A 116 -19.80 -2.75 17.03
N ARG A 117 -20.89 -2.28 17.63
CA ARG A 117 -21.64 -3.02 18.65
C ARG A 117 -21.97 -4.45 18.24
N GLU A 118 -22.54 -4.63 17.05
CA GLU A 118 -22.88 -5.95 16.51
C GLU A 118 -21.64 -6.81 16.23
N MET A 119 -20.54 -6.22 15.78
CA MET A 119 -19.27 -6.93 15.59
C MET A 119 -18.68 -7.38 16.93
N LEU A 120 -18.76 -6.54 17.95
CA LEU A 120 -18.28 -6.85 19.30
C LEU A 120 -19.09 -7.97 19.96
N ILE A 121 -20.41 -8.02 19.76
CA ILE A 121 -21.25 -9.12 20.24
C ILE A 121 -20.81 -10.45 19.61
N LYS A 122 -20.62 -10.48 18.29
CA LYS A 122 -20.19 -11.69 17.57
C LYS A 122 -18.78 -12.13 18.00
N LEU A 123 -17.85 -11.18 18.17
CA LEU A 123 -16.50 -11.47 18.68
C LEU A 123 -16.51 -11.97 20.12
N ASP A 124 -17.30 -11.36 20.99
CA ASP A 124 -17.42 -11.76 22.40
C ASP A 124 -17.94 -13.20 22.50
N LYS A 125 -19.01 -13.51 21.76
CA LYS A 125 -19.55 -14.87 21.65
C LYS A 125 -18.49 -15.84 21.15
N PHE A 126 -17.82 -15.51 20.04
CA PHE A 126 -16.75 -16.33 19.48
C PHE A 126 -15.67 -16.61 20.53
N LEU A 127 -15.08 -15.58 21.16
CA LEU A 127 -13.98 -15.77 22.11
C LEU A 127 -14.35 -16.58 23.36
N ARG A 128 -15.63 -16.61 23.74
CA ARG A 128 -16.11 -17.43 24.87
C ARG A 128 -16.28 -18.90 24.51
N GLU A 129 -16.53 -19.21 23.25
CA GLU A 129 -16.64 -20.56 22.74
C GLU A 129 -15.21 -21.14 22.63
N LYS A 130 -14.74 -21.87 23.65
CA LYS A 130 -13.33 -22.29 23.78
C LYS A 130 -12.89 -23.46 22.88
N ASP A 131 -13.72 -23.89 21.92
CA ASP A 131 -13.57 -25.18 21.25
C ASP A 131 -12.99 -25.12 19.82
N PHE A 132 -12.40 -24.00 19.40
CA PHE A 132 -11.78 -23.93 18.06
C PHE A 132 -10.41 -24.62 18.04
N LYS A 133 -10.37 -25.82 17.46
CA LYS A 133 -9.13 -26.58 17.26
C LYS A 133 -8.41 -26.20 15.96
N GLU A 134 -9.16 -25.85 14.92
CA GLU A 134 -8.63 -25.65 13.57
C GLU A 134 -8.29 -24.18 13.27
N TRP A 135 -7.20 -24.01 12.51
CA TRP A 135 -6.85 -22.74 11.89
C TRP A 135 -7.61 -22.55 10.58
N LEU A 136 -8.18 -21.36 10.39
CA LEU A 136 -8.86 -20.99 9.13
C LEU A 136 -8.13 -19.86 8.43
N SER A 137 -8.38 -19.64 7.14
CA SER A 137 -7.96 -18.39 6.52
C SER A 137 -8.67 -17.19 7.19
N VAL A 138 -8.07 -16.00 7.14
CA VAL A 138 -8.72 -14.77 7.64
C VAL A 138 -10.12 -14.60 7.06
N LYS A 139 -10.31 -14.90 5.77
CA LYS A 139 -11.61 -14.77 5.09
C LYS A 139 -12.64 -15.78 5.59
N GLU A 140 -12.26 -17.05 5.71
CA GLU A 140 -13.13 -18.10 6.25
C GLU A 140 -13.49 -17.83 7.71
N ARG A 141 -12.51 -17.38 8.52
CA ARG A 141 -12.78 -16.98 9.90
C ARG A 141 -13.74 -15.79 9.94
N SER A 142 -13.51 -14.78 9.10
CA SER A 142 -14.40 -13.61 9.00
C SER A 142 -15.82 -14.03 8.62
N GLN A 143 -15.97 -14.90 7.63
CA GLN A 143 -17.26 -15.45 7.24
C GLN A 143 -17.93 -16.25 8.38
N SER A 144 -17.17 -17.10 9.08
CA SER A 144 -17.71 -17.92 10.18
C SER A 144 -18.20 -17.09 11.37
N VAL A 145 -17.51 -15.99 11.70
CA VAL A 145 -17.84 -15.15 12.86
C VAL A 145 -18.89 -14.10 12.48
N PHE A 146 -18.77 -13.50 11.30
CA PHE A 146 -19.52 -12.30 10.94
C PHE A 146 -20.57 -12.50 9.85
N ASN A 147 -20.51 -13.60 9.10
CA ASN A 147 -21.21 -13.78 7.82
C ASN A 147 -20.80 -12.72 6.78
N ASP A 148 -19.55 -12.27 6.85
CA ASP A 148 -18.91 -11.31 5.95
C ASP A 148 -17.41 -11.65 5.84
N GLU A 149 -16.98 -12.16 4.69
CA GLU A 149 -15.60 -12.60 4.42
C GLU A 149 -14.55 -11.48 4.52
N LYS A 150 -14.94 -10.20 4.34
CA LYS A 150 -14.01 -9.07 4.30
C LYS A 150 -13.97 -8.29 5.61
N LEU A 151 -14.91 -8.53 6.53
CA LEU A 151 -15.07 -7.73 7.72
C LEU A 151 -13.78 -7.63 8.56
N LEU A 152 -13.09 -8.74 8.81
CA LEU A 152 -11.84 -8.71 9.59
C LEU A 152 -10.76 -7.83 8.96
N GLN A 153 -10.72 -7.76 7.63
CA GLN A 153 -9.73 -6.98 6.86
C GLN A 153 -10.15 -5.50 6.73
N ASP A 154 -11.41 -5.23 6.40
CA ASP A 154 -11.84 -3.90 5.95
C ASP A 154 -12.41 -3.02 7.07
N SER A 155 -12.97 -3.61 8.13
CA SER A 155 -13.66 -2.85 9.19
C SER A 155 -12.71 -2.16 10.17
N GLY A 156 -11.45 -2.60 10.24
CA GLY A 156 -10.49 -2.20 11.25
C GLY A 156 -10.82 -2.67 12.68
N ILE A 157 -11.75 -3.62 12.84
CA ILE A 157 -12.17 -4.17 14.14
C ILE A 157 -11.01 -4.82 14.89
N MET A 158 -10.12 -5.54 14.18
CA MET A 158 -8.93 -6.15 14.78
C MET A 158 -8.02 -5.11 15.43
N ARG A 159 -7.77 -3.99 14.73
CA ARG A 159 -6.94 -2.90 15.26
C ARG A 159 -7.54 -2.27 16.52
N ARG A 160 -8.87 -2.10 16.57
CA ARG A 160 -9.55 -1.46 17.72
C ARG A 160 -9.66 -2.39 18.92
N THR A 161 -9.90 -3.68 18.69
CA THR A 161 -9.97 -4.72 19.72
C THR A 161 -8.59 -5.23 20.15
N LYS A 162 -7.55 -4.94 19.37
CA LYS A 162 -6.17 -5.46 19.52
C LYS A 162 -6.08 -6.98 19.52
N LEU A 163 -7.06 -7.67 18.93
CA LEU A 163 -7.00 -9.11 18.72
C LEU A 163 -5.98 -9.41 17.62
N SER A 164 -5.23 -10.49 17.81
CA SER A 164 -4.32 -11.03 16.81
C SER A 164 -4.99 -12.12 15.96
N TYR A 165 -4.28 -12.61 14.95
CA TYR A 165 -4.70 -13.75 14.16
C TYR A 165 -4.72 -15.05 14.99
N GLU A 166 -3.82 -15.17 15.96
CA GLU A 166 -3.76 -16.27 16.93
C GLU A 166 -4.99 -16.29 17.84
N ASP A 167 -5.41 -15.12 18.37
CA ASP A 167 -6.63 -15.00 19.20
C ASP A 167 -7.87 -15.52 18.46
N LEU A 168 -7.90 -15.33 17.14
CA LEU A 168 -8.99 -15.75 16.27
C LEU A 168 -8.74 -17.09 15.57
N ARG A 169 -7.64 -17.79 15.87
CA ARG A 169 -7.23 -19.03 15.19
C ARG A 169 -7.39 -18.93 13.67
N CYS A 170 -6.81 -17.88 13.09
CA CYS A 170 -6.81 -17.68 11.65
C CYS A 170 -5.42 -17.27 11.14
N MET A 171 -5.20 -17.40 9.84
CA MET A 171 -3.93 -17.01 9.20
C MET A 171 -4.19 -16.45 7.80
N GLN A 172 -3.25 -15.67 7.30
CA GLN A 172 -3.30 -15.19 5.94
C GLN A 172 -2.70 -16.26 5.02
N ASN A 173 -3.49 -16.77 4.08
CA ASN A 173 -2.99 -17.70 3.08
C ASN A 173 -2.08 -16.95 2.10
N PRO A 174 -0.94 -17.55 1.70
CA PRO A 174 -0.10 -16.97 0.67
C PRO A 174 -0.86 -16.88 -0.65
N SER A 175 -0.49 -15.91 -1.48
CA SER A 175 -1.04 -15.82 -2.84
C SER A 175 -0.52 -16.99 -3.69
N PRO A 176 -1.36 -17.65 -4.52
CA PRO A 176 -0.87 -18.69 -5.42
C PRO A 176 -0.04 -18.08 -6.56
N LEU A 177 1.08 -18.73 -6.88
CA LEU A 177 1.87 -18.48 -8.08
C LEU A 177 1.28 -19.22 -9.28
N LEU A 178 1.24 -18.53 -10.42
CA LEU A 178 1.08 -19.18 -11.72
C LEU A 178 2.47 -19.68 -12.18
N CYS A 179 2.70 -20.98 -12.04
CA CYS A 179 3.98 -21.60 -12.35
C CYS A 179 3.82 -22.97 -13.04
N PHE A 180 4.80 -23.33 -13.86
CA PHE A 180 4.93 -24.68 -14.41
C PHE A 180 6.32 -25.24 -14.10
N PRO A 181 6.44 -26.25 -13.23
CA PRO A 181 7.67 -27.03 -13.09
C PRO A 181 7.83 -27.99 -14.27
N ALA A 182 9.08 -28.17 -14.71
CA ALA A 182 9.46 -29.28 -15.58
C ALA A 182 9.30 -30.62 -14.83
N PRO A 183 9.07 -31.75 -15.51
CA PRO A 183 8.88 -33.06 -14.86
C PRO A 183 10.02 -33.46 -13.91
N SER A 184 11.27 -33.06 -14.21
CA SER A 184 12.44 -33.35 -13.38
C SER A 184 12.62 -32.43 -12.18
N PHE A 185 11.83 -31.35 -12.04
CA PHE A 185 12.08 -30.28 -11.07
C PHE A 185 12.29 -30.80 -9.65
N TYR A 186 11.39 -31.63 -9.14
CA TYR A 186 11.46 -32.14 -7.75
C TYR A 186 12.52 -33.23 -7.52
N SER A 187 13.19 -33.69 -8.58
CA SER A 187 14.27 -34.68 -8.48
C SER A 187 15.68 -34.08 -8.49
N LYS A 188 15.79 -32.78 -8.79
CA LYS A 188 17.06 -32.04 -8.90
C LYS A 188 17.36 -31.30 -7.60
N LYS A 189 18.64 -31.24 -7.25
CA LYS A 189 19.15 -30.44 -6.13
C LYS A 189 19.35 -28.99 -6.54
N GLU A 190 20.06 -28.77 -7.65
CA GLU A 190 20.28 -27.45 -8.25
C GLU A 190 19.30 -27.25 -9.40
N ARG A 191 18.52 -26.16 -9.34
CA ARG A 191 17.45 -25.87 -10.30
C ARG A 191 17.54 -24.43 -10.77
N LYS A 192 17.23 -24.20 -12.05
CA LYS A 192 17.07 -22.84 -12.60
C LYS A 192 15.60 -22.50 -12.77
N ILE A 193 15.18 -21.40 -12.20
CA ILE A 193 13.79 -20.94 -12.21
C ILE A 193 13.72 -19.62 -12.96
N LEU A 194 12.88 -19.52 -13.98
CA LEU A 194 12.69 -18.29 -14.76
C LEU A 194 11.40 -17.58 -14.36
N ILE A 195 11.53 -16.37 -13.84
CA ILE A 195 10.43 -15.47 -13.54
C ILE A 195 10.25 -14.52 -14.71
N ILE A 196 9.03 -14.46 -15.25
CA ILE A 196 8.68 -13.68 -16.44
C ILE A 196 7.62 -12.67 -16.08
N GLU A 197 7.93 -11.38 -16.22
CA GLU A 197 7.06 -10.29 -15.81
C GLU A 197 5.72 -10.24 -16.56
N ASN A 198 5.75 -10.31 -17.89
CA ASN A 198 4.57 -10.16 -18.76
C ASN A 198 3.88 -11.51 -19.06
N LEU A 199 2.54 -11.52 -19.12
CA LEU A 199 1.74 -12.73 -19.30
C LEU A 199 1.85 -13.33 -20.72
N ASP A 200 1.92 -12.49 -21.76
CA ASP A 200 2.04 -12.96 -23.14
C ASP A 200 3.44 -13.54 -23.39
N THR A 201 4.48 -12.88 -22.86
CA THR A 201 5.84 -13.44 -22.85
C THR A 201 5.89 -14.74 -22.05
N TYR A 202 5.21 -14.82 -20.91
CA TYR A 202 5.15 -16.04 -20.10
C TYR A 202 4.61 -17.23 -20.89
N TRP A 203 3.50 -17.06 -21.62
CA TRP A 203 2.95 -18.14 -22.44
C TRP A 203 3.85 -18.52 -23.62
N THR A 204 4.54 -17.54 -24.20
CA THR A 204 5.54 -17.78 -25.25
C THR A 204 6.68 -18.66 -24.72
N PHE A 205 7.23 -18.32 -23.56
CA PHE A 205 8.30 -19.08 -22.92
C PHE A 205 7.83 -20.44 -22.41
N HIS A 206 6.61 -20.54 -21.86
CA HIS A 206 6.00 -21.82 -21.51
C HIS A 206 6.00 -22.78 -22.69
N LYS A 207 5.58 -22.31 -23.87
CA LYS A 207 5.56 -23.14 -25.06
C LYS A 207 6.97 -23.59 -25.48
N VAL A 208 7.92 -22.66 -25.53
CA VAL A 208 9.29 -22.94 -25.99
C VAL A 208 10.07 -23.83 -25.00
N ILE A 209 9.92 -23.59 -23.69
CA ILE A 209 10.60 -24.36 -22.63
C ILE A 209 9.88 -25.69 -22.40
N MET A 210 8.61 -25.64 -22.01
CA MET A 210 7.90 -26.81 -21.44
C MET A 210 7.27 -27.70 -22.50
N SER A 211 6.78 -27.13 -23.62
CA SER A 211 6.14 -27.91 -24.68
C SER A 211 7.12 -28.38 -25.75
N GLU A 212 8.08 -27.53 -26.12
CA GLU A 212 9.04 -27.80 -27.22
C GLU A 212 10.42 -28.26 -26.72
N GLY A 213 10.75 -28.07 -25.43
CA GLY A 213 12.05 -28.47 -24.87
C GLY A 213 13.25 -27.72 -25.47
N LEU A 214 13.03 -26.56 -26.10
CA LEU A 214 14.09 -25.79 -26.77
C LEU A 214 15.05 -25.10 -25.80
N ILE A 215 14.68 -25.03 -24.53
CA ILE A 215 15.41 -24.39 -23.45
C ILE A 215 15.45 -25.36 -22.26
N PRO A 216 16.20 -26.46 -22.35
CA PRO A 216 16.15 -27.53 -21.34
C PRO A 216 16.80 -27.13 -20.01
N ALA A 217 17.51 -26.00 -19.97
CA ALA A 217 18.20 -25.50 -18.79
C ALA A 217 17.27 -24.91 -17.73
N ILE A 218 16.01 -24.59 -18.05
CA ILE A 218 15.05 -24.01 -17.10
C ILE A 218 14.15 -25.11 -16.53
N ASP A 219 14.15 -25.25 -15.21
CA ASP A 219 13.43 -26.28 -14.47
C ASP A 219 12.03 -25.85 -14.02
N MET A 220 11.76 -24.55 -13.95
CA MET A 220 10.43 -24.01 -13.66
C MET A 220 10.28 -22.62 -14.26
N ILE A 221 9.08 -22.29 -14.72
CA ILE A 221 8.69 -20.92 -15.05
C ILE A 221 7.65 -20.39 -14.07
N ILE A 222 7.73 -19.09 -13.76
CA ILE A 222 6.81 -18.39 -12.88
C ILE A 222 6.39 -17.08 -13.53
N PHE A 223 5.09 -16.78 -13.52
CA PHE A 223 4.59 -15.47 -13.94
C PHE A 223 4.78 -14.44 -12.81
N GLY A 224 5.46 -13.33 -13.12
CA GLY A 224 5.75 -12.25 -12.17
C GLY A 224 4.61 -11.25 -12.01
N GLY A 225 3.96 -10.83 -13.10
CA GLY A 225 2.83 -9.89 -13.04
C GLY A 225 3.21 -8.50 -12.55
N GLY A 226 4.36 -7.98 -12.99
CA GLY A 226 4.90 -6.68 -12.59
C GLY A 226 5.14 -6.59 -11.08
N TYR A 227 4.76 -5.46 -10.46
CA TYR A 227 4.75 -5.29 -9.01
C TYR A 227 3.88 -6.31 -8.24
N GLY A 228 3.10 -7.14 -8.93
CA GLY A 228 2.42 -8.28 -8.32
C GLY A 228 3.40 -9.19 -7.55
N ILE A 229 4.59 -9.45 -8.10
CA ILE A 229 5.61 -10.30 -7.47
C ILE A 229 6.19 -9.73 -6.17
N THR A 230 6.17 -8.40 -6.04
CA THR A 230 6.70 -7.69 -4.87
C THR A 230 5.62 -7.36 -3.85
N ASN A 231 4.39 -7.10 -4.30
CA ASN A 231 3.32 -6.57 -3.44
C ASN A 231 2.50 -7.66 -2.74
N LYS A 232 2.49 -8.89 -3.28
CA LYS A 232 1.76 -10.01 -2.69
C LYS A 232 2.62 -10.77 -1.69
N ASP A 233 1.96 -11.39 -0.73
CA ASP A 233 2.58 -12.30 0.24
C ASP A 233 2.72 -13.67 -0.40
N TYR A 234 3.73 -13.80 -1.26
CA TYR A 234 4.16 -15.09 -1.79
C TYR A 234 5.07 -15.79 -0.80
N ASP A 235 4.89 -17.10 -0.69
CA ASP A 235 5.82 -17.98 -0.03
C ASP A 235 6.26 -19.05 -1.03
N PHE A 236 7.46 -18.85 -1.57
CA PHE A 236 8.05 -19.72 -2.59
C PHE A 236 8.37 -21.13 -2.05
N SER A 237 8.47 -21.30 -0.72
CA SER A 237 8.75 -22.60 -0.11
C SER A 237 7.61 -23.62 -0.32
N PHE A 238 6.36 -23.17 -0.47
CA PHE A 238 5.23 -24.04 -0.84
C PHE A 238 5.41 -24.72 -2.20
N TYR A 239 6.23 -24.12 -3.08
CA TYR A 239 6.56 -24.66 -4.39
C TYR A 239 7.86 -25.47 -4.37
N GLY A 240 8.46 -25.67 -3.19
CA GLY A 240 9.72 -26.35 -2.99
C GLY A 240 10.94 -25.52 -3.40
N ILE A 241 10.79 -24.21 -3.59
CA ILE A 241 11.87 -23.29 -3.97
C ILE A 241 12.65 -22.87 -2.73
N ASN A 242 13.97 -22.86 -2.81
CA ASN A 242 14.85 -22.58 -1.69
C ASN A 242 16.15 -21.88 -2.14
N ALA A 243 17.07 -21.65 -1.21
CA ALA A 243 18.30 -20.89 -1.44
C ALA A 243 19.33 -21.57 -2.36
N GLU A 244 19.21 -22.88 -2.62
CA GLU A 244 20.06 -23.60 -3.57
C GLU A 244 19.64 -23.36 -5.04
N ASP A 245 18.43 -22.82 -5.27
CA ASP A 245 17.93 -22.54 -6.61
C ASP A 245 18.49 -21.25 -7.19
N ILE A 246 18.75 -21.25 -8.50
CA ILE A 246 19.09 -20.03 -9.25
C ILE A 246 17.80 -19.46 -9.82
N ILE A 247 17.40 -18.29 -9.33
CA ILE A 247 16.21 -17.59 -9.80
C ILE A 247 16.63 -16.50 -10.77
N LEU A 248 16.13 -16.58 -12.00
CA LEU A 248 16.40 -15.64 -13.09
C LEU A 248 15.16 -14.77 -13.32
N TYR A 249 15.31 -13.46 -13.16
CA TYR A 249 14.26 -12.49 -13.44
C TYR A 249 14.36 -11.96 -14.87
N PHE A 250 13.25 -11.96 -15.59
CA PHE A 250 13.12 -11.35 -16.90
C PHE A 250 11.89 -10.43 -16.94
N GLY A 251 12.15 -9.15 -17.16
CA GLY A 251 11.15 -8.11 -17.38
C GLY A 251 11.55 -7.20 -18.54
N ASP A 252 10.87 -6.06 -18.66
CA ASP A 252 11.22 -5.04 -19.65
C ASP A 252 12.64 -4.50 -19.40
N LEU A 253 13.34 -4.13 -20.47
CA LEU A 253 14.62 -3.43 -20.34
C LEU A 253 14.35 -1.92 -20.26
N ASP A 254 14.00 -1.50 -19.05
CA ASP A 254 13.88 -0.10 -18.66
C ASP A 254 14.01 0.12 -17.14
N SER A 255 13.76 1.35 -16.70
CA SER A 255 13.86 1.70 -15.28
C SER A 255 12.75 1.06 -14.41
N GLU A 256 11.56 0.79 -14.95
CA GLU A 256 10.46 0.25 -14.16
C GLU A 256 10.60 -1.26 -13.96
N GLY A 257 10.89 -2.00 -15.03
CA GLY A 257 11.16 -3.44 -14.97
C GLY A 257 12.34 -3.77 -14.04
N LEU A 258 13.40 -2.96 -14.06
CA LEU A 258 14.54 -3.14 -13.15
C LEU A 258 14.27 -2.69 -11.72
N LEU A 259 13.35 -1.75 -11.50
CA LEU A 259 12.91 -1.40 -10.14
C LEU A 259 12.10 -2.55 -9.52
N ILE A 260 11.25 -3.22 -10.32
CA ILE A 260 10.54 -4.43 -9.88
C ILE A 260 11.54 -5.54 -9.51
N TYR A 261 12.57 -5.76 -10.34
CA TYR A 261 13.66 -6.69 -10.03
C TYR A 261 14.34 -6.38 -8.69
N LEU A 262 14.75 -5.13 -8.48
CA LEU A 262 15.45 -4.72 -7.25
C LEU A 262 14.57 -4.93 -6.02
N ASN A 263 13.30 -4.52 -6.08
CA ASN A 263 12.34 -4.71 -5.00
C ASN A 263 12.09 -6.21 -4.74
N PHE A 264 12.05 -7.03 -5.79
CA PHE A 264 11.89 -8.47 -5.66
C PHE A 264 13.10 -9.12 -4.98
N LYS A 265 14.31 -8.77 -5.41
CA LYS A 265 15.57 -9.24 -4.82
C LYS A 265 15.73 -8.80 -3.37
N GLU A 266 15.32 -7.57 -3.02
CA GLU A 266 15.35 -7.07 -1.65
C GLU A 266 14.36 -7.81 -0.75
N LYS A 267 13.11 -7.99 -1.21
CA LYS A 267 12.05 -8.67 -0.45
C LYS A 267 12.37 -10.13 -0.18
N PHE A 268 13.01 -10.83 -1.12
CA PHE A 268 13.36 -12.24 -1.03
C PHE A 268 14.88 -12.46 -1.00
N ASN A 269 15.59 -11.66 -0.19
CA ASN A 269 17.06 -11.65 -0.11
C ASN A 269 17.70 -12.98 0.34
N GLN A 270 16.92 -13.91 0.88
CA GLN A 270 17.33 -15.27 1.20
C GLN A 270 17.44 -16.19 -0.03
N LEU A 271 16.92 -15.77 -1.18
CA LEU A 271 16.95 -16.53 -2.43
C LEU A 271 18.03 -15.98 -3.36
N ASN A 272 18.62 -16.85 -4.19
CA ASN A 272 19.63 -16.46 -5.17
C ASN A 272 18.96 -15.91 -6.44
N ILE A 273 18.63 -14.61 -6.40
CA ILE A 273 17.92 -13.88 -7.46
C ILE A 273 18.90 -13.07 -8.32
N ASN A 274 18.86 -13.32 -9.63
CA ASN A 274 19.71 -12.68 -10.65
C ASN A 274 18.88 -12.27 -11.87
N LEU A 275 19.40 -11.38 -12.70
CA LEU A 275 18.80 -11.07 -14.01
C LEU A 275 18.99 -12.24 -14.97
N CYS A 276 18.02 -12.51 -15.85
CA CYS A 276 18.20 -13.38 -17.01
C CYS A 276 19.09 -12.66 -18.05
N LEU A 277 20.41 -12.65 -17.83
CA LEU A 277 21.35 -11.95 -18.73
C LEU A 277 21.21 -12.38 -20.20
N PRO A 278 21.06 -13.68 -20.55
CA PRO A 278 20.82 -14.07 -21.95
C PRO A 278 19.58 -13.41 -22.56
N CYS A 279 18.50 -13.26 -21.77
CA CYS A 279 17.30 -12.58 -22.22
C CYS A 279 17.56 -11.07 -22.48
N TYR A 280 18.25 -10.40 -21.56
CA TYR A 280 18.57 -8.97 -21.69
C TYR A 280 19.59 -8.66 -22.79
N GLU A 281 20.57 -9.53 -23.03
CA GLU A 281 21.50 -9.41 -24.15
C GLU A 281 20.77 -9.38 -25.49
N PHE A 282 19.75 -10.21 -25.64
CA PHE A 282 18.91 -10.25 -26.83
C PHE A 282 18.05 -9.00 -26.98
N LEU A 283 17.45 -8.50 -25.89
CA LEU A 283 16.75 -7.22 -25.95
C LEU A 283 17.69 -6.11 -26.43
N ILE A 284 18.93 -6.10 -25.93
CA ILE A 284 19.95 -5.14 -26.39
C ILE A 284 20.24 -5.34 -27.90
N ASP A 285 20.43 -6.57 -28.39
CA ASP A 285 20.66 -6.81 -29.82
C ASP A 285 19.50 -6.34 -30.70
N ILE A 286 18.28 -6.54 -30.24
CA ILE A 286 17.09 -6.07 -30.93
C ILE A 286 17.07 -4.53 -30.94
N GLY A 287 17.37 -3.89 -29.81
CA GLY A 287 17.46 -2.43 -29.70
C GLY A 287 18.56 -1.83 -30.58
N ILE A 288 19.71 -2.49 -30.72
CA ILE A 288 20.77 -2.07 -31.65
C ILE A 288 20.26 -2.12 -33.10
N LYS A 289 19.55 -3.20 -33.47
CA LYS A 289 19.08 -3.42 -34.85
C LYS A 289 17.88 -2.54 -35.23
N GLN A 290 16.94 -2.35 -34.31
CA GLN A 290 15.65 -1.70 -34.58
C GLN A 290 15.57 -0.27 -34.04
N GLY A 291 16.53 0.14 -33.22
CA GLY A 291 16.53 1.39 -32.49
C GLY A 291 15.83 1.29 -31.14
N PHE A 292 16.18 2.24 -30.26
CA PHE A 292 15.61 2.34 -28.91
C PHE A 292 14.48 3.37 -28.89
N ARG A 293 13.39 3.05 -28.18
CA ARG A 293 12.29 4.00 -27.96
C ARG A 293 12.55 4.81 -26.69
N LYS A 294 12.19 6.10 -26.69
CA LYS A 294 12.22 6.94 -25.49
C LYS A 294 10.91 6.82 -24.72
N MET A 295 11.00 6.74 -23.41
CA MET A 295 9.84 6.76 -22.51
C MET A 295 10.10 7.78 -21.38
N PRO A 296 9.72 9.06 -21.57
CA PRO A 296 10.17 10.14 -20.68
C PRO A 296 9.60 10.04 -19.25
N ASN A 297 8.46 9.38 -19.08
CA ASN A 297 7.75 9.23 -17.80
C ASN A 297 8.16 7.94 -17.05
N GLN A 298 9.45 7.65 -16.99
CA GLN A 298 9.99 6.56 -16.17
C GLN A 298 10.47 7.07 -14.81
N ASN A 299 10.33 6.20 -13.80
CA ASN A 299 11.06 6.31 -12.54
C ASN A 299 12.57 6.32 -12.81
N THR A 300 13.34 6.90 -11.88
CA THR A 300 14.80 6.90 -11.98
C THR A 300 15.34 5.74 -11.15
N VAL A 301 16.09 4.84 -11.78
CA VAL A 301 16.90 3.82 -11.09
C VAL A 301 18.35 4.24 -11.10
N ASP A 302 19.03 4.13 -9.95
CA ASP A 302 20.47 4.31 -9.89
C ASP A 302 21.16 3.08 -10.49
N TYR A 303 21.49 3.13 -11.78
CA TYR A 303 22.12 2.02 -12.51
C TYR A 303 23.41 1.48 -11.86
N ARG A 304 24.06 2.25 -10.96
CA ARG A 304 25.25 1.80 -10.23
C ARG A 304 24.97 0.62 -9.30
N VAL A 305 23.73 0.46 -8.82
CA VAL A 305 23.36 -0.66 -7.95
C VAL A 305 23.28 -1.99 -8.71
N LEU A 306 23.18 -1.94 -10.05
CA LEU A 306 23.03 -3.11 -10.91
C LEU A 306 24.37 -3.62 -11.48
N GLN A 307 25.50 -2.98 -11.18
CA GLN A 307 26.78 -3.30 -11.84
C GLN A 307 27.24 -4.73 -11.55
N THR A 308 26.96 -5.25 -10.36
CA THR A 308 27.22 -6.65 -10.00
C THR A 308 26.29 -7.60 -10.74
N ASP A 309 25.02 -7.22 -10.97
CA ASP A 309 24.04 -8.06 -11.66
C ASP A 309 24.35 -8.20 -13.15
N ILE A 310 25.00 -7.20 -13.75
CA ILE A 310 25.36 -7.20 -15.17
C ILE A 310 26.85 -7.49 -15.41
N GLN A 311 27.59 -7.95 -14.39
CA GLN A 311 29.05 -8.09 -14.47
C GLN A 311 29.51 -9.09 -15.54
N GLU A 312 28.68 -10.07 -15.89
CA GLU A 312 28.99 -11.10 -16.90
C GLU A 312 28.75 -10.61 -18.33
N LEU A 313 28.03 -9.49 -18.51
CA LEU A 313 27.90 -8.86 -19.81
C LEU A 313 29.25 -8.34 -20.32
N ASN A 314 29.48 -8.39 -21.62
CA ASN A 314 30.63 -7.71 -22.22
C ASN A 314 30.51 -6.16 -22.11
N ASP A 315 31.62 -5.45 -22.29
CA ASP A 315 31.67 -4.00 -22.08
C ASP A 315 30.73 -3.21 -23.00
N GLU A 316 30.53 -3.66 -24.24
CA GLU A 316 29.58 -3.04 -25.17
C GLU A 316 28.15 -3.13 -24.64
N LYS A 317 27.72 -4.34 -24.24
CA LYS A 317 26.39 -4.60 -23.69
C LYS A 317 26.15 -3.86 -22.37
N LYS A 318 27.14 -3.83 -21.47
CA LYS A 318 27.07 -3.04 -20.21
C LYS A 318 26.85 -1.55 -20.50
N ASN A 319 27.60 -1.00 -21.46
CA ASN A 319 27.47 0.40 -21.83
C ASN A 319 26.08 0.71 -22.39
N ILE A 320 25.52 -0.18 -23.21
CA ILE A 320 24.16 -0.02 -23.74
C ILE A 320 23.11 -0.17 -22.64
N PHE A 321 23.24 -1.16 -21.76
CA PHE A 321 22.34 -1.35 -20.62
C PHE A 321 22.30 -0.09 -19.75
N ASN A 322 23.47 0.45 -19.38
CA ASN A 322 23.57 1.70 -18.61
C ASN A 322 23.01 2.90 -19.39
N LYS A 323 23.22 2.97 -20.71
CA LYS A 323 22.67 4.01 -21.58
C LYS A 323 21.14 3.99 -21.59
N VAL A 324 20.53 2.80 -21.65
CA VAL A 324 19.07 2.64 -21.63
C VAL A 324 18.47 3.32 -20.40
N LEU A 325 19.07 3.08 -19.22
CA LEU A 325 18.59 3.68 -17.97
C LEU A 325 18.87 5.18 -17.89
N LYS A 326 20.08 5.61 -18.29
CA LYS A 326 20.48 7.02 -18.25
C LYS A 326 19.63 7.90 -19.18
N GLU A 327 19.30 7.40 -20.36
CA GLU A 327 18.56 8.13 -21.39
C GLU A 327 17.05 7.88 -21.37
N LYS A 328 16.54 7.13 -20.38
CA LYS A 328 15.14 6.71 -20.27
C LYS A 328 14.62 6.06 -21.56
N LEU A 329 15.42 5.14 -22.08
CA LEU A 329 15.05 4.30 -23.20
C LEU A 329 14.27 3.08 -22.70
N PHE A 330 13.64 2.38 -23.63
CA PHE A 330 12.83 1.21 -23.34
C PHE A 330 12.90 0.21 -24.49
N ILE A 331 13.03 -1.07 -24.12
CA ILE A 331 12.79 -2.20 -25.01
C ILE A 331 11.81 -3.15 -24.31
N PRO A 332 10.65 -3.43 -24.92
CA PRO A 332 9.64 -4.31 -24.35
C PRO A 332 10.13 -5.76 -24.31
N GLN A 333 9.72 -6.49 -23.28
CA GLN A 333 9.96 -7.91 -23.11
C GLN A 333 9.44 -8.73 -24.31
N GLU A 334 8.30 -8.31 -24.88
CA GLU A 334 7.64 -8.94 -26.03
C GLU A 334 8.45 -8.85 -27.32
N ALA A 335 9.52 -8.04 -27.36
CA ALA A 335 10.47 -8.07 -28.47
C ALA A 335 11.10 -9.47 -28.64
N LEU A 336 11.18 -10.26 -27.55
CA LEU A 336 11.64 -11.63 -27.57
C LEU A 336 10.48 -12.62 -27.78
N ASN A 337 9.82 -12.51 -28.94
CA ASN A 337 8.68 -13.36 -29.29
C ASN A 337 9.09 -14.78 -29.74
N ILE A 338 8.10 -15.62 -30.04
CA ILE A 338 8.31 -17.03 -30.41
C ILE A 338 9.15 -17.22 -31.68
N GLU A 339 9.06 -16.31 -32.66
CA GLU A 339 9.82 -16.40 -33.91
C GLU A 339 11.30 -16.12 -33.62
N VAL A 340 11.59 -15.11 -32.80
CA VAL A 340 12.95 -14.78 -32.37
C VAL A 340 13.54 -15.94 -31.56
N LEU A 341 12.81 -16.49 -30.59
CA LEU A 341 13.29 -17.60 -29.76
C LEU A 341 13.62 -18.84 -30.59
N ARG A 342 12.76 -19.22 -31.54
CA ARG A 342 12.98 -20.38 -32.41
C ARG A 342 14.14 -20.18 -33.40
N GLY A 343 14.36 -18.95 -33.84
CA GLY A 343 15.47 -18.59 -34.72
C GLY A 343 16.85 -18.64 -34.05
N ASN A 344 16.91 -18.66 -32.72
CA ASN A 344 18.15 -18.50 -31.95
C ASN A 344 18.37 -19.65 -30.94
N LYS A 345 18.32 -20.91 -31.41
CA LYS A 345 18.43 -22.12 -30.56
C LYS A 345 19.71 -22.23 -29.72
N GLN A 346 20.77 -21.50 -30.06
CA GLN A 346 22.05 -21.52 -29.33
C GLN A 346 22.01 -20.77 -27.99
N LEU A 347 20.99 -19.94 -27.76
CA LEU A 347 20.80 -19.11 -26.55
C LEU A 347 20.90 -19.87 -25.21
N TRP A 348 20.57 -21.15 -25.23
CA TRP A 348 20.19 -21.90 -24.02
C TRP A 348 21.04 -23.13 -23.78
N ILE A 349 22.15 -23.25 -24.52
CA ILE A 349 23.12 -24.34 -24.40
C ILE A 349 24.17 -24.04 -23.32
N MET A 350 24.14 -22.85 -22.68
CA MET A 350 25.08 -22.45 -21.62
C MET A 350 24.73 -23.00 -20.24
#